data_AF-A0A1M7PWW1-F1
#
_entry.id   AF-A0A1M7PWW1-F1
#
_cell.length_a   1.000
_cell.length_b   1.000
_cell.length_c   1.000
_cell.angle_alpha   90.00
_cell.angle_beta   90.00
_cell.angle_gamma   90.00
#
_symmetry.space_group_name_H-M   'P 1'
#
loop_
_entity.id
_entity.type
_entity.pdbx_description
1 polymer ?
#
loop_
_entity_poly.entity_id
_entity_poly.type
_entity_poly.pdbx_seq_one_letter_code
_entity_poly.pdbx_strand_id
1 'polypeptide(L)'
;MHVLRNTIWLLLAMAGIISCRKQDDYKSYLTGGEILYTGKADSVQVHPGRNRVELYWLLISDPTIVRSKVYWNNHADSTEVTIKRTAGIDTIRLLISNLAERTYDFEIINYDKVGHASMKAHTIGTVYGRTYESALLNRSINNAEWTDNEAHISWSDIDSTTGVLGMELKYTDADNKLHDTLIPAVMESQMSIWANYPSNTPFQYRTMYRPDTLAIDTFYTDWETKTLKEDITLAYLRNPGGPFLLDPSKPSDWRWGQLADWSYNAAAGQRYTYDAINGTANACLTLWIYWDGTLTNGKIYQTVTLPAGEYRFNATISNIDATLEATYVTVAEGSSLPDVENIATAAGYYKLKDNNDKQATVPFTLTQATTVTLGFVATMISPSDQSLRVSRVNLIRYK
;
A
#
# COMPACT_ATOMS: atom_id res chain seq x y z
N MET A 1 67.04 -41.27 77.12
CA MET A 1 66.72 -40.31 76.04
C MET A 1 67.32 -40.69 74.67
N HIS A 2 67.50 -41.99 74.37
CA HIS A 2 68.03 -42.46 73.07
C HIS A 2 67.05 -43.32 72.26
N VAL A 3 66.02 -43.91 72.89
CA VAL A 3 65.05 -44.80 72.20
C VAL A 3 63.99 -44.00 71.42
N LEU A 4 63.53 -42.85 71.94
CA LEU A 4 62.57 -41.97 71.24
C LEU A 4 63.14 -41.34 69.95
N ARG A 5 64.47 -41.15 69.88
CA ARG A 5 65.11 -40.53 68.71
C ARG A 5 65.15 -41.49 67.52
N ASN A 6 65.38 -42.78 67.76
CA ASN A 6 65.41 -43.79 66.69
C ASN A 6 64.02 -44.15 66.15
N THR A 7 62.96 -44.11 66.97
CA THR A 7 61.59 -44.33 66.50
C THR A 7 61.07 -43.17 65.65
N ILE A 8 61.48 -41.92 65.95
CA ILE A 8 61.14 -40.75 65.11
C ILE A 8 61.86 -40.81 63.75
N TRP A 9 63.12 -41.25 63.71
CA TRP A 9 63.84 -41.45 62.44
C TRP A 9 63.28 -42.61 61.60
N LEU A 10 62.78 -43.69 62.24
CA LEU A 10 62.10 -44.78 61.52
C LEU A 10 60.72 -44.38 60.99
N LEU A 11 59.95 -43.59 61.74
CA LEU A 11 58.67 -43.05 61.29
C LEU A 11 58.82 -42.01 60.17
N LEU A 12 59.88 -41.18 60.20
CA LEU A 12 60.20 -40.25 59.10
C LEU A 12 60.67 -41.00 57.83
N ALA A 13 61.44 -42.08 57.98
CA ALA A 13 61.88 -42.90 56.86
C ALA A 13 60.72 -43.65 56.20
N MET A 14 59.71 -44.07 56.98
CA MET A 14 58.53 -44.78 56.47
C MET A 14 57.50 -43.85 55.82
N ALA A 15 57.48 -42.56 56.18
CA ALA A 15 56.67 -41.53 55.51
C ALA A 15 57.19 -41.13 54.12
N GLY A 16 58.47 -41.41 53.80
CA GLY A 16 59.07 -41.08 52.50
C GLY A 16 58.73 -42.04 51.35
N ILE A 17 58.17 -43.22 51.65
CA ILE A 17 58.02 -44.31 50.64
C ILE A 17 56.60 -44.41 50.06
N ILE A 18 55.65 -43.59 50.52
CA ILE A 18 54.26 -43.56 50.02
C ILE A 18 54.03 -42.39 49.03
N SER A 19 55.03 -41.56 48.77
CA SER A 19 54.94 -40.42 47.84
C SER A 19 55.63 -40.67 46.49
N CYS A 20 55.61 -41.90 45.98
CA CYS A 20 55.84 -42.16 44.56
C CYS A 20 54.50 -42.32 43.84
N ARG A 21 53.77 -41.21 43.63
CA ARG A 21 52.86 -41.18 42.48
C ARG A 21 53.72 -41.11 41.23
N LYS A 22 53.44 -41.99 40.25
CA LYS A 22 54.14 -41.98 38.97
C LYS A 22 54.02 -40.57 38.38
N GLN A 23 55.16 -39.94 38.12
CA GLN A 23 55.28 -38.60 37.52
C GLN A 23 54.57 -38.49 36.15
N ASP A 24 54.10 -39.60 35.58
CA ASP A 24 53.51 -39.72 34.25
C ASP A 24 51.98 -39.96 34.24
N ASP A 25 51.27 -39.86 35.38
CA ASP A 25 49.80 -39.97 35.43
C ASP A 25 49.08 -38.87 34.60
N TYR A 26 49.77 -37.78 34.22
CA TYR A 26 49.23 -36.81 33.27
C TYR A 26 49.28 -37.30 31.82
N LYS A 27 50.21 -38.20 31.47
CA LYS A 27 50.37 -38.73 30.10
C LYS A 27 49.23 -39.65 29.69
N SER A 28 48.50 -40.26 30.62
CA SER A 28 47.26 -40.98 30.31
C SER A 28 46.15 -40.05 29.79
N TYR A 29 46.19 -38.74 30.08
CA TYR A 29 45.30 -37.74 29.49
C TYR A 29 45.77 -37.22 28.13
N LEU A 30 46.95 -37.63 27.65
CA LEU A 30 47.52 -37.30 26.33
C LEU A 30 47.46 -38.49 25.34
N THR A 31 46.69 -39.53 25.67
CA THR A 31 46.49 -40.69 24.77
C THR A 31 45.69 -40.26 23.54
N GLY A 32 46.40 -39.88 22.47
CA GLY A 32 45.85 -39.40 21.20
C GLY A 32 46.71 -38.36 20.46
N GLY A 33 47.69 -37.74 21.14
CA GLY A 33 48.47 -36.62 20.57
C GLY A 33 47.72 -35.28 20.60
N GLU A 34 48.38 -34.20 20.17
CA GLU A 34 47.77 -32.88 20.02
C GLU A 34 46.83 -32.86 18.80
N ILE A 35 45.57 -32.45 18.97
CA ILE A 35 44.62 -32.30 17.87
C ILE A 35 44.95 -30.99 17.14
N LEU A 36 45.47 -31.08 15.93
CA LEU A 36 45.73 -29.92 15.09
C LEU A 36 44.43 -29.44 14.44
N TYR A 37 44.08 -28.17 14.67
CA TYR A 37 42.91 -27.53 14.06
C TYR A 37 43.34 -26.53 13.00
N THR A 38 42.73 -26.64 11.82
CA THR A 38 42.83 -25.63 10.77
C THR A 38 42.12 -24.34 11.19
N GLY A 39 42.56 -23.19 10.69
CA GLY A 39 41.91 -21.89 10.95
C GLY A 39 40.42 -21.90 10.61
N LYS A 40 39.58 -21.49 11.57
CA LYS A 40 38.11 -21.40 11.40
C LYS A 40 37.71 -20.30 10.41
N ALA A 41 36.52 -20.41 9.84
CA ALA A 41 35.90 -19.31 9.10
C ALA A 41 35.57 -18.17 10.07
N ASP A 42 35.92 -16.94 9.69
CA ASP A 42 35.74 -15.75 10.52
C ASP A 42 34.70 -14.80 9.89
N SER A 43 34.07 -13.96 10.72
CA SER A 43 33.15 -12.89 10.27
C SER A 43 32.08 -13.38 9.28
N VAL A 44 31.46 -14.53 9.59
CA VAL A 44 30.50 -15.19 8.70
C VAL A 44 29.20 -14.39 8.63
N GLN A 45 28.73 -14.13 7.41
CA GLN A 45 27.47 -13.42 7.13
C GLN A 45 26.60 -14.22 6.14
N VAL A 46 25.29 -14.02 6.24
CA VAL A 46 24.30 -14.55 5.28
C VAL A 46 23.64 -13.38 4.58
N HIS A 47 23.68 -13.40 3.25
CA HIS A 47 22.97 -12.47 2.39
C HIS A 47 21.78 -13.20 1.76
N PRO A 48 20.56 -12.94 2.23
CA PRO A 48 19.40 -13.71 1.80
C PRO A 48 18.87 -13.27 0.44
N GLY A 49 18.21 -14.20 -0.25
CA GLY A 49 17.61 -13.95 -1.56
C GLY A 49 16.44 -14.89 -1.85
N ARG A 50 15.93 -14.81 -3.08
CA ARG A 50 14.80 -15.61 -3.55
C ARG A 50 15.23 -17.05 -3.80
N ASN A 51 14.84 -17.95 -2.91
CA ASN A 51 15.20 -19.37 -2.93
C ASN A 51 16.72 -19.62 -2.97
N ARG A 52 17.50 -18.69 -2.39
CA ARG A 52 18.96 -18.73 -2.35
C ARG A 52 19.52 -17.89 -1.21
N VAL A 53 20.76 -18.16 -0.84
CA VAL A 53 21.59 -17.27 0.00
C VAL A 53 22.98 -17.15 -0.60
N GLU A 54 23.61 -15.99 -0.43
CA GLU A 54 25.06 -15.86 -0.54
C GLU A 54 25.66 -15.88 0.87
N LEU A 55 26.50 -16.87 1.14
CA LEU A 55 27.33 -16.90 2.35
C LEU A 55 28.62 -16.14 2.09
N TYR A 56 29.04 -15.40 3.10
CA TYR A 56 30.25 -14.61 3.09
C TYR A 56 31.08 -14.93 4.34
N TRP A 57 32.39 -15.14 4.20
CA TRP A 57 33.29 -15.27 5.35
C TRP A 57 34.73 -14.88 4.99
N LEU A 58 35.54 -14.67 6.03
CA LEU A 58 36.94 -14.32 5.92
C LEU A 58 37.85 -15.49 6.30
N LEU A 59 39.00 -15.58 5.62
CA LEU A 59 40.13 -16.43 5.99
C LEU A 59 41.32 -15.52 6.33
N ILE A 60 41.61 -15.38 7.62
CA ILE A 60 42.50 -14.31 8.10
C ILE A 60 43.97 -14.73 8.07
N SER A 61 44.34 -15.74 8.87
CA SER A 61 45.75 -15.99 9.22
C SER A 61 46.31 -17.31 8.69
N ASP A 62 45.50 -18.35 8.56
CA ASP A 62 45.99 -19.69 8.22
C ASP A 62 46.20 -19.83 6.69
N PRO A 63 47.44 -19.96 6.18
CA PRO A 63 47.71 -20.10 4.75
C PRO A 63 47.53 -21.55 4.25
N THR A 64 47.30 -22.52 5.13
CA THR A 64 47.25 -23.94 4.79
C THR A 64 45.87 -24.42 4.31
N ILE A 65 44.83 -23.59 4.50
CA ILE A 65 43.45 -23.86 4.08
C ILE A 65 43.39 -24.05 2.56
N VAL A 66 42.80 -25.15 2.11
CA VAL A 66 42.60 -25.43 0.67
C VAL A 66 41.16 -25.73 0.28
N ARG A 67 40.27 -25.94 1.24
CA ARG A 67 38.84 -26.08 0.98
C ARG A 67 38.00 -25.71 2.20
N SER A 68 36.78 -25.25 1.94
CA SER A 68 35.74 -25.08 2.94
C SER A 68 34.56 -25.96 2.56
N LYS A 69 34.04 -26.73 3.51
CA LYS A 69 32.80 -27.47 3.36
C LYS A 69 31.72 -26.81 4.18
N VAL A 70 30.59 -26.55 3.53
CA VAL A 70 29.42 -25.92 4.14
C VAL A 70 28.31 -26.96 4.23
N TYR A 71 27.69 -27.08 5.40
CA TYR A 71 26.55 -27.95 5.66
C TYR A 71 25.32 -27.13 6.02
N TRP A 72 24.14 -27.63 5.68
CA TRP A 72 22.86 -27.12 6.16
C TRP A 72 21.87 -28.27 6.31
N ASN A 73 20.64 -27.96 6.74
CA ASN A 73 19.58 -28.96 6.90
C ASN A 73 19.99 -30.14 7.81
N ASN A 74 20.59 -29.83 8.97
CA ASN A 74 21.11 -30.82 9.92
C ASN A 74 22.11 -31.81 9.28
N HIS A 75 23.02 -31.30 8.43
CA HIS A 75 24.04 -32.06 7.68
C HIS A 75 23.49 -32.98 6.60
N ALA A 76 22.20 -32.96 6.32
CA ALA A 76 21.63 -33.70 5.19
C ALA A 76 22.14 -33.17 3.84
N ASP A 77 22.44 -31.87 3.77
CA ASP A 77 22.89 -31.20 2.57
C ASP A 77 24.25 -30.53 2.81
N SER A 78 25.08 -30.47 1.76
CA SER A 78 26.37 -29.79 1.82
C SER A 78 26.87 -29.35 0.46
N THR A 79 27.81 -28.41 0.46
CA THR A 79 28.61 -28.05 -0.70
C THR A 79 30.06 -27.80 -0.29
N GLU A 80 30.97 -27.83 -1.25
CA GLU A 80 32.39 -27.61 -1.02
C GLU A 80 32.94 -26.55 -1.96
N VAL A 81 33.81 -25.71 -1.41
CA VAL A 81 34.53 -24.67 -2.15
C VAL A 81 36.01 -24.96 -2.07
N THR A 82 36.65 -25.14 -3.23
CA THR A 82 38.12 -25.18 -3.32
C THR A 82 38.70 -23.78 -3.16
N ILE A 83 39.69 -23.64 -2.30
CA ILE A 83 40.33 -22.37 -1.94
C ILE A 83 41.79 -22.38 -2.37
N LYS A 84 42.21 -21.28 -2.99
CA LYS A 84 43.62 -20.97 -3.21
C LYS A 84 43.96 -19.76 -2.36
N ARG A 85 44.65 -19.98 -1.24
CA ARG A 85 45.02 -18.91 -0.31
C ARG A 85 45.94 -17.88 -0.96
N THR A 86 45.67 -16.61 -0.70
CA THR A 86 46.56 -15.49 -1.02
C THR A 86 47.28 -14.98 0.24
N ALA A 87 48.18 -14.02 0.08
CA ALA A 87 48.84 -13.37 1.21
C ALA A 87 47.87 -12.45 1.94
N GLY A 88 47.61 -12.71 3.22
CA GLY A 88 46.72 -11.91 4.06
C GLY A 88 45.30 -12.46 4.14
N ILE A 89 44.32 -11.55 4.23
CA ILE A 89 42.91 -11.89 4.42
C ILE A 89 42.27 -12.20 3.06
N ASP A 90 41.75 -13.42 2.90
CA ASP A 90 40.89 -13.76 1.77
C ASP A 90 39.41 -13.63 2.15
N THR A 91 38.61 -13.17 1.21
CA THR A 91 37.14 -13.15 1.30
C THR A 91 36.58 -14.27 0.45
N ILE A 92 35.76 -15.14 1.04
CA ILE A 92 35.03 -16.17 0.32
C ILE A 92 33.56 -15.77 0.20
N ARG A 93 33.01 -15.96 -1.00
CA ARG A 93 31.57 -15.81 -1.29
C ARG A 93 31.07 -17.09 -1.92
N LEU A 94 29.96 -17.60 -1.42
CA LEU A 94 29.35 -18.85 -1.88
C LEU A 94 27.85 -18.66 -2.03
N LEU A 95 27.37 -18.72 -3.27
CA LEU A 95 25.94 -18.73 -3.56
C LEU A 95 25.40 -20.17 -3.45
N ILE A 96 24.42 -20.37 -2.58
CA ILE A 96 23.67 -21.62 -2.45
C ILE A 96 22.26 -21.37 -2.99
N SER A 97 21.94 -22.01 -4.11
CA SER A 97 20.66 -21.85 -4.83
C SER A 97 19.70 -23.02 -4.56
N ASN A 98 18.45 -22.87 -5.01
CA ASN A 98 17.38 -23.88 -4.92
C ASN A 98 17.03 -24.29 -3.48
N LEU A 99 17.13 -23.34 -2.55
CA LEU A 99 16.74 -23.54 -1.17
C LEU A 99 15.23 -23.31 -1.00
N ALA A 100 14.57 -24.19 -0.23
CA ALA A 100 13.21 -23.96 0.21
C ALA A 100 13.15 -22.72 1.11
N GLU A 101 12.07 -21.95 1.02
CA GLU A 101 11.84 -20.75 1.83
C GLU A 101 11.64 -21.12 3.30
N ARG A 102 12.65 -20.81 4.14
CA ARG A 102 12.68 -21.01 5.60
C ARG A 102 14.00 -20.48 6.17
N THR A 103 14.14 -20.54 7.49
CA THR A 103 15.41 -20.30 8.18
C THR A 103 16.30 -21.55 8.15
N TYR A 104 17.59 -21.35 7.90
CA TYR A 104 18.65 -22.38 7.91
C TYR A 104 19.73 -22.01 8.93
N ASP A 105 20.32 -23.04 9.54
CA ASP A 105 21.62 -22.97 10.19
C ASP A 105 22.68 -23.51 9.21
N PHE A 106 23.69 -22.69 8.93
CA PHE A 106 24.80 -23.01 8.04
C PHE A 106 26.06 -23.24 8.87
N GLU A 107 26.68 -24.40 8.68
CA GLU A 107 27.95 -24.74 9.32
C GLU A 107 29.09 -24.72 8.30
N ILE A 108 30.15 -23.97 8.59
CA ILE A 108 31.35 -23.88 7.75
C ILE A 108 32.51 -24.56 8.47
N ILE A 109 33.16 -25.50 7.77
CA ILE A 109 34.37 -26.19 8.25
C ILE A 109 35.45 -26.03 7.19
N ASN A 110 36.59 -25.48 7.59
CA ASN A 110 37.77 -25.36 6.73
C ASN A 110 38.65 -26.60 6.88
N TYR A 111 39.35 -26.96 5.81
CA TYR A 111 40.29 -28.06 5.80
C TYR A 111 41.62 -27.66 5.18
N ASP A 112 42.71 -28.14 5.78
CA ASP A 112 44.04 -28.06 5.21
C ASP A 112 44.28 -29.15 4.15
N LYS A 113 45.49 -29.18 3.57
CA LYS A 113 45.87 -30.15 2.52
C LYS A 113 45.91 -31.60 3.01
N VAL A 114 46.13 -31.83 4.30
CA VAL A 114 46.28 -33.17 4.88
C VAL A 114 44.98 -33.66 5.53
N GLY A 115 43.95 -32.81 5.58
CA GLY A 115 42.61 -33.16 6.00
C GLY A 115 42.26 -32.79 7.44
N HIS A 116 43.11 -32.04 8.15
CA HIS A 116 42.71 -31.50 9.45
C HIS A 116 41.53 -30.53 9.26
N ALA A 117 40.60 -30.57 10.21
CA ALA A 117 39.40 -29.75 10.18
C ALA A 117 39.55 -28.55 11.13
N SER A 118 38.92 -27.44 10.80
CA SER A 118 38.72 -26.35 11.76
C SER A 118 37.62 -26.68 12.76
N MET A 119 37.51 -25.87 13.81
CA MET A 119 36.24 -25.75 14.53
C MET A 119 35.14 -25.26 13.58
N LYS A 120 33.90 -25.66 13.86
CA LYS A 120 32.71 -25.21 13.12
C LYS A 120 32.45 -23.73 13.36
N ALA A 121 32.22 -22.98 12.29
CA ALA A 121 31.59 -21.67 12.36
C ALA A 121 30.11 -21.81 11.99
N HIS A 122 29.22 -21.20 12.78
CA HIS A 122 27.77 -21.25 12.58
C HIS A 122 27.25 -19.87 12.16
N THR A 123 26.25 -19.86 11.29
CA THR A 123 25.46 -18.66 10.98
C THR A 123 24.03 -19.04 10.63
N ILE A 124 23.08 -18.20 11.03
CA ILE A 124 21.65 -18.43 10.79
C ILE A 124 21.18 -17.39 9.78
N GLY A 125 20.41 -17.84 8.79
CA GLY A 125 19.82 -16.94 7.81
C GLY A 125 18.50 -17.45 7.24
N THR A 126 17.66 -16.52 6.82
CA THR A 126 16.36 -16.82 6.23
C THR A 126 16.47 -16.79 4.72
N VAL A 127 16.00 -17.85 4.05
CA VAL A 127 15.77 -17.85 2.61
C VAL A 127 14.35 -17.36 2.38
N TYR A 128 14.19 -16.30 1.59
CA TYR A 128 12.87 -15.79 1.20
C TYR A 128 12.41 -16.43 -0.11
N GLY A 129 11.11 -16.38 -0.38
CA GLY A 129 10.55 -16.95 -1.59
C GLY A 129 9.15 -16.40 -1.86
N ARG A 130 8.36 -17.23 -2.55
CA ARG A 130 7.02 -16.85 -3.00
C ARG A 130 6.06 -16.54 -1.84
N THR A 131 6.24 -17.16 -0.68
CA THR A 131 5.37 -16.92 0.49
C THR A 131 5.55 -15.49 0.97
N TYR A 132 6.80 -15.06 1.18
CA TYR A 132 7.14 -13.67 1.50
C TYR A 132 6.60 -12.71 0.45
N GLU A 133 6.83 -12.96 -0.84
CA GLU A 133 6.33 -12.11 -1.94
C GLU A 133 4.82 -11.94 -1.93
N SER A 134 4.09 -13.05 -1.77
CA SER A 134 2.63 -13.04 -1.79
C SER A 134 2.01 -12.31 -0.60
N ALA A 135 2.78 -12.10 0.47
CA ALA A 135 2.36 -11.36 1.64
C ALA A 135 2.64 -9.85 1.52
N LEU A 136 3.39 -9.41 0.50
CA LEU A 136 3.67 -7.99 0.28
C LEU A 136 2.43 -7.29 -0.26
N LEU A 137 2.22 -6.06 0.21
CA LEU A 137 1.12 -5.20 -0.22
C LEU A 137 1.68 -4.00 -0.99
N ASN A 138 0.90 -3.50 -1.95
CA ASN A 138 1.27 -2.24 -2.57
C ASN A 138 1.23 -1.10 -1.56
N ARG A 139 2.14 -0.14 -1.72
CA ARG A 139 2.03 1.16 -1.06
C ARG A 139 0.70 1.79 -1.46
N SER A 140 -0.07 2.19 -0.46
CA SER A 140 -1.39 2.79 -0.67
C SER A 140 -1.28 4.15 -1.36
N ILE A 141 -2.31 4.48 -2.14
CA ILE A 141 -2.50 5.79 -2.75
C ILE A 141 -3.49 6.56 -1.88
N ASN A 142 -3.09 7.75 -1.41
CA ASN A 142 -3.97 8.66 -0.69
C ASN A 142 -4.91 9.38 -1.66
N ASN A 143 -4.38 9.84 -2.80
CA ASN A 143 -5.15 10.50 -3.86
C ASN A 143 -4.51 10.24 -5.22
N ALA A 144 -5.33 10.10 -6.25
CA ALA A 144 -4.90 10.02 -7.64
C ALA A 144 -5.89 10.82 -8.48
N GLU A 145 -5.45 11.97 -8.97
CA GLU A 145 -6.31 12.91 -9.68
C GLU A 145 -5.64 13.51 -10.90
N TRP A 146 -6.49 13.91 -11.84
CA TRP A 146 -6.07 14.68 -12.99
C TRP A 146 -6.57 16.11 -12.81
N THR A 147 -5.63 17.04 -12.76
CA THR A 147 -5.89 18.48 -12.59
C THR A 147 -4.82 19.25 -13.34
N ASP A 148 -5.14 20.46 -13.81
CA ASP A 148 -4.17 21.35 -14.47
C ASP A 148 -3.41 20.71 -15.65
N ASN A 149 -4.06 19.77 -16.35
CA ASN A 149 -3.49 18.96 -17.44
C ASN A 149 -2.34 18.01 -17.02
N GLU A 150 -2.25 17.67 -15.73
CA GLU A 150 -1.24 16.79 -15.16
C GLU A 150 -1.89 15.69 -14.30
N ALA A 151 -1.23 14.55 -14.20
CA ALA A 151 -1.57 13.51 -13.23
C ALA A 151 -0.89 13.81 -11.90
N HIS A 152 -1.65 13.87 -10.81
CA HIS A 152 -1.17 14.05 -9.45
C HIS A 152 -1.51 12.83 -8.61
N ILE A 153 -0.49 12.11 -8.14
CA ILE A 153 -0.65 10.91 -7.31
C ILE A 153 0.09 11.12 -6.00
N SER A 154 -0.65 11.14 -4.89
CA SER A 154 -0.09 11.19 -3.55
C SER A 154 -0.09 9.79 -2.92
N TRP A 155 1.05 9.42 -2.37
CA TRP A 155 1.29 8.10 -1.80
C TRP A 155 1.18 8.17 -0.27
N SER A 156 0.69 7.10 0.37
CA SER A 156 0.63 7.03 1.84
C SER A 156 2.03 7.05 2.45
N ASP A 157 2.19 7.68 3.60
CA ASP A 157 3.46 7.72 4.31
C ASP A 157 3.89 6.32 4.77
N ILE A 158 5.20 6.09 4.85
CA ILE A 158 5.80 4.82 5.26
C ILE A 158 6.94 5.07 6.25
N ASP A 159 7.22 4.08 7.09
CA ASP A 159 8.37 4.11 8.00
C ASP A 159 9.59 3.35 7.43
N SER A 160 10.76 3.56 8.04
CA SER A 160 12.04 2.92 7.65
C SER A 160 12.09 1.41 7.85
N THR A 161 11.18 0.85 8.66
CA THR A 161 11.15 -0.57 9.01
C THR A 161 10.33 -1.41 8.03
N THR A 162 9.53 -0.77 7.17
CA THR A 162 8.70 -1.45 6.16
C THR A 162 9.49 -2.21 5.09
N GLY A 163 10.78 -1.90 4.90
CA GLY A 163 11.61 -2.49 3.84
C GLY A 163 11.25 -1.99 2.42
N VAL A 164 10.36 -1.00 2.28
CA VAL A 164 10.00 -0.43 0.98
C VAL A 164 11.20 0.35 0.40
N LEU A 165 11.59 0.00 -0.82
CA LEU A 165 12.65 0.67 -1.56
C LEU A 165 12.12 1.78 -2.49
N GLY A 166 10.89 1.60 -2.98
CA GLY A 166 10.31 2.45 -4.01
C GLY A 166 9.17 1.78 -4.74
N MET A 167 8.82 2.31 -5.89
CA MET A 167 7.77 1.77 -6.76
C MET A 167 8.25 1.71 -8.21
N GLU A 168 7.74 0.73 -8.94
CA GLU A 168 7.80 0.68 -10.40
C GLU A 168 6.45 1.14 -10.95
N LEU A 169 6.48 2.04 -11.91
CA LEU A 169 5.31 2.73 -12.46
C LEU A 169 5.29 2.55 -13.98
N LYS A 170 4.13 2.15 -14.50
CA LYS A 170 3.88 1.96 -15.93
C LYS A 170 2.68 2.76 -16.38
N TYR A 171 2.86 3.59 -17.40
CA TYR A 171 1.76 4.33 -18.02
C TYR A 171 2.10 4.73 -19.45
N THR A 172 1.08 5.12 -20.22
CA THR A 172 1.25 5.65 -21.59
C THR A 172 0.83 7.11 -21.59
N ASP A 173 1.69 7.99 -22.11
CA ASP A 173 1.39 9.40 -22.23
C ASP A 173 0.53 9.72 -23.47
N ALA A 174 0.15 10.98 -23.64
CA ALA A 174 -0.72 11.41 -24.74
C ALA A 174 -0.07 11.29 -26.13
N ASP A 175 1.25 11.17 -26.20
CA ASP A 175 2.01 10.93 -27.44
C ASP A 175 2.15 9.43 -27.75
N ASN A 176 1.46 8.56 -27.00
CA ASN A 176 1.54 7.10 -27.06
C ASN A 176 2.92 6.54 -26.69
N LYS A 177 3.73 7.27 -25.90
CA LYS A 177 5.00 6.77 -25.39
C LYS A 177 4.76 6.04 -24.07
N LEU A 178 5.28 4.80 -24.01
CA LEU A 178 5.30 4.00 -22.78
C LEU A 178 6.37 4.52 -21.83
N HIS A 179 5.97 4.77 -20.59
CA HIS A 179 6.85 5.02 -19.46
C HIS A 179 6.88 3.78 -18.58
N ASP A 180 8.08 3.32 -18.24
CA ASP A 180 8.37 2.23 -17.30
C ASP A 180 9.48 2.73 -16.39
N THR A 181 9.10 3.22 -15.21
CA THR A 181 9.97 4.05 -14.37
C THR A 181 10.05 3.51 -12.95
N LEU A 182 11.23 3.59 -12.36
CA LEU A 182 11.48 3.29 -10.96
C LEU A 182 11.59 4.60 -10.18
N ILE A 183 10.78 4.75 -9.15
CA ILE A 183 10.87 5.89 -8.23
C ILE A 183 11.33 5.39 -6.85
N PRO A 184 12.38 6.00 -6.27
CA PRO A 184 12.79 5.68 -4.91
C PRO A 184 11.71 6.11 -3.92
N ALA A 185 11.62 5.40 -2.79
CA ALA A 185 10.70 5.75 -1.73
C ALA A 185 11.16 7.01 -0.98
N VAL A 186 10.24 7.94 -0.80
CA VAL A 186 10.30 9.04 0.16
C VAL A 186 9.29 8.72 1.27
N MET A 187 9.73 8.88 2.53
CA MET A 187 8.96 8.44 3.70
C MET A 187 7.65 9.17 3.86
N GLU A 188 7.69 10.49 3.73
CA GLU A 188 6.55 11.36 3.99
C GLU A 188 6.21 12.21 2.76
N SER A 189 4.92 12.47 2.56
CA SER A 189 4.41 13.41 1.55
C SER A 189 4.92 13.15 0.13
N GLN A 190 5.16 11.88 -0.22
CA GLN A 190 5.63 11.53 -1.56
C GLN A 190 4.52 11.78 -2.59
N MET A 191 4.88 12.49 -3.67
CA MET A 191 3.98 12.76 -4.79
C MET A 191 4.66 12.42 -6.12
N SER A 192 3.87 11.90 -7.06
CA SER A 192 4.25 11.77 -8.47
C SER A 192 3.40 12.73 -9.29
N ILE A 193 4.07 13.54 -10.13
CA ILE A 193 3.43 14.50 -11.04
C ILE A 193 3.85 14.13 -12.45
N TRP A 194 2.89 13.83 -13.33
CA TRP A 194 3.17 13.48 -14.72
C TRP A 194 2.48 14.46 -15.67
N ALA A 195 3.28 15.26 -16.35
CA ALA A 195 2.82 16.07 -17.47
C ALA A 195 2.45 15.18 -18.66
N ASN A 196 1.60 15.71 -19.55
CA ASN A 196 1.18 15.04 -20.79
C ASN A 196 0.47 13.69 -20.56
N TYR A 197 -0.19 13.52 -19.41
CA TYR A 197 -0.93 12.31 -19.08
C TYR A 197 -2.40 12.41 -19.54
N PRO A 198 -2.93 11.45 -20.33
CA PRO A 198 -4.34 11.41 -20.70
C PRO A 198 -5.22 11.02 -19.50
N SER A 199 -6.21 11.83 -19.14
CA SER A 199 -7.01 11.61 -17.92
C SER A 199 -7.83 10.30 -17.91
N ASN A 200 -8.07 9.71 -19.08
CA ASN A 200 -8.90 8.51 -19.28
C ASN A 200 -8.09 7.23 -19.54
N THR A 201 -6.77 7.25 -19.29
CA THR A 201 -5.95 6.04 -19.37
C THR A 201 -5.62 5.52 -17.97
N PRO A 202 -5.49 4.20 -17.78
CA PRO A 202 -5.01 3.66 -16.52
C PRO A 202 -3.49 3.78 -16.43
N PHE A 203 -2.98 3.76 -15.21
CA PHE A 203 -1.58 3.44 -14.91
C PHE A 203 -1.50 2.17 -14.08
N GLN A 204 -0.33 1.53 -14.12
CA GLN A 204 -0.02 0.37 -13.29
C GLN A 204 1.15 0.69 -12.37
N TYR A 205 1.14 0.12 -11.17
CA TYR A 205 2.27 0.23 -10.27
C TYR A 205 2.46 -1.04 -9.46
N ARG A 206 3.69 -1.22 -8.97
CA ARG A 206 4.02 -2.22 -7.96
C ARG A 206 5.08 -1.69 -7.01
N THR A 207 5.08 -2.19 -5.78
CA THR A 207 5.98 -1.74 -4.73
C THR A 207 7.18 -2.66 -4.63
N MET A 208 8.36 -2.06 -4.46
CA MET A 208 9.63 -2.75 -4.31
C MET A 208 10.01 -2.87 -2.85
N TYR A 209 10.42 -4.07 -2.45
CA TYR A 209 10.78 -4.40 -1.08
C TYR A 209 12.18 -5.00 -0.99
N ARG A 210 12.83 -4.74 0.14
CA ARG A 210 14.01 -5.41 0.60
C ARG A 210 13.74 -5.96 2.01
N PRO A 211 13.71 -7.29 2.21
CA PRO A 211 13.33 -7.88 3.50
C PRO A 211 14.31 -7.55 4.64
N ASP A 212 15.58 -7.34 4.30
CA ASP A 212 16.63 -6.94 5.23
C ASP A 212 17.76 -6.21 4.49
N THR A 213 18.64 -5.56 5.24
CA THR A 213 19.72 -4.72 4.69
C THR A 213 20.85 -5.50 4.03
N LEU A 214 20.88 -6.83 4.15
CA LEU A 214 21.87 -7.71 3.52
C LEU A 214 21.28 -8.49 2.35
N ALA A 215 19.97 -8.41 2.11
CA ALA A 215 19.32 -9.13 1.04
C ALA A 215 19.92 -8.77 -0.32
N ILE A 216 20.20 -9.79 -1.13
CA ILE A 216 20.78 -9.66 -2.48
C ILE A 216 19.73 -9.51 -3.57
N ASP A 217 18.46 -9.74 -3.22
CA ASP A 217 17.32 -9.65 -4.14
C ASP A 217 16.34 -8.56 -3.71
N THR A 218 15.77 -7.88 -4.70
CA THR A 218 14.58 -7.05 -4.55
C THR A 218 13.33 -7.90 -4.80
N PHE A 219 12.35 -7.73 -3.95
CA PHE A 219 11.05 -8.37 -4.02
C PHE A 219 10.00 -7.37 -4.49
N TYR A 220 9.00 -7.85 -5.20
CA TYR A 220 7.99 -7.01 -5.82
C TYR A 220 6.62 -7.54 -5.46
N THR A 221 5.68 -6.63 -5.24
CA THR A 221 4.26 -6.97 -5.22
C THR A 221 3.78 -7.31 -6.64
N ASP A 222 2.59 -7.86 -6.74
CA ASP A 222 1.86 -7.91 -8.01
C ASP A 222 1.54 -6.50 -8.52
N TRP A 223 1.36 -6.40 -9.83
CA TRP A 223 0.94 -5.18 -10.49
C TRP A 223 -0.50 -4.83 -10.12
N GLU A 224 -0.71 -3.58 -9.73
CA GLU A 224 -2.04 -3.02 -9.52
C GLU A 224 -2.34 -1.96 -10.57
N THR A 225 -3.57 -1.97 -11.10
CA THR A 225 -4.02 -1.00 -12.09
C THR A 225 -4.93 0.03 -11.43
N LYS A 226 -4.68 1.30 -11.68
CA LYS A 226 -5.42 2.45 -11.15
C LYS A 226 -5.76 3.42 -12.26
N THR A 227 -6.74 4.27 -11.98
CA THR A 227 -7.13 5.38 -12.84
C THR A 227 -7.16 6.66 -12.02
N LEU A 228 -7.09 7.79 -12.72
CA LEU A 228 -7.19 9.11 -12.10
C LEU A 228 -8.66 9.52 -12.00
N LYS A 229 -9.01 10.20 -10.91
CA LYS A 229 -10.27 10.94 -10.86
C LYS A 229 -10.09 12.31 -11.53
N GLU A 230 -11.07 12.75 -12.30
CA GLU A 230 -11.09 14.05 -12.96
C GLU A 230 -12.40 14.77 -12.62
N ASP A 231 -12.31 16.02 -12.14
CA ASP A 231 -13.49 16.87 -11.97
C ASP A 231 -13.87 17.51 -13.32
N ILE A 232 -14.88 16.94 -13.97
CA ILE A 232 -15.41 17.40 -15.26
C ILE A 232 -16.63 18.31 -15.09
N THR A 233 -16.93 18.78 -13.86
CA THR A 233 -18.14 19.53 -13.54
C THR A 233 -18.34 20.72 -14.47
N LEU A 234 -17.32 21.57 -14.63
CA LEU A 234 -17.44 22.81 -15.43
C LEU A 234 -17.39 22.55 -16.95
N ALA A 235 -16.93 21.37 -17.37
CA ALA A 235 -16.94 20.98 -18.76
C ALA A 235 -18.37 20.61 -19.23
N TYR A 236 -19.19 20.02 -18.35
CA TYR A 236 -20.50 19.49 -18.72
C TYR A 236 -21.68 20.18 -18.03
N LEU A 237 -21.53 20.65 -16.80
CA LEU A 237 -22.59 21.27 -16.03
C LEU A 237 -22.45 22.79 -16.01
N ARG A 238 -23.59 23.47 -16.15
CA ARG A 238 -23.72 24.91 -15.92
C ARG A 238 -24.25 25.17 -14.53
N ASN A 239 -23.90 26.32 -13.96
CA ASN A 239 -24.36 26.75 -12.64
C ASN A 239 -24.32 25.62 -11.57
N PRO A 240 -23.16 25.00 -11.28
CA PRO A 240 -23.07 23.83 -10.40
C PRO A 240 -23.17 24.18 -8.90
N GLY A 241 -23.43 25.43 -8.54
CA GLY A 241 -23.50 25.89 -7.17
C GLY A 241 -22.19 26.45 -6.61
N GLY A 242 -22.20 26.76 -5.30
CA GLY A 242 -21.12 27.42 -4.58
C GLY A 242 -20.89 28.90 -4.93
N PRO A 243 -21.91 29.77 -5.07
CA PRO A 243 -23.36 29.57 -4.92
C PRO A 243 -24.07 29.24 -6.25
N PHE A 244 -25.33 28.79 -6.17
CA PHE A 244 -26.18 28.72 -7.35
C PHE A 244 -26.61 30.12 -7.81
N LEU A 245 -26.76 30.32 -9.11
CA LEU A 245 -27.19 31.57 -9.72
C LEU A 245 -28.69 31.58 -10.02
N LEU A 246 -29.33 32.72 -9.76
CA LEU A 246 -30.71 33.03 -10.13
C LEU A 246 -30.81 33.37 -11.63
N ASP A 247 -31.84 32.90 -12.31
CA ASP A 247 -32.23 33.38 -13.63
C ASP A 247 -32.71 34.84 -13.51
N PRO A 248 -31.99 35.83 -14.06
CA PRO A 248 -32.30 37.24 -13.87
C PRO A 248 -33.64 37.64 -14.50
N SER A 249 -34.20 36.81 -15.40
CA SER A 249 -35.52 37.01 -15.99
C SER A 249 -36.67 36.43 -15.15
N LYS A 250 -36.38 35.65 -14.11
CA LYS A 250 -37.38 34.96 -13.27
C LYS A 250 -37.13 35.11 -11.76
N PRO A 251 -36.89 36.33 -11.23
CA PRO A 251 -36.96 36.56 -9.80
C PRO A 251 -38.42 36.49 -9.32
N SER A 252 -38.64 35.95 -8.13
CA SER A 252 -39.90 36.15 -7.40
C SER A 252 -39.76 37.31 -6.41
N ASP A 253 -38.71 37.24 -5.59
CA ASP A 253 -38.36 38.26 -4.61
C ASP A 253 -36.84 38.22 -4.32
N TRP A 254 -36.41 38.76 -3.19
CA TRP A 254 -34.99 38.79 -2.79
C TRP A 254 -34.41 37.40 -2.48
N ARG A 255 -35.26 36.44 -2.14
CA ARG A 255 -34.91 35.08 -1.69
C ARG A 255 -35.21 34.05 -2.77
N TRP A 256 -36.38 34.14 -3.40
CA TRP A 256 -36.93 33.09 -4.27
C TRP A 256 -36.87 33.45 -5.76
N GLY A 257 -36.74 32.43 -6.59
CA GLY A 257 -36.92 32.53 -8.03
C GLY A 257 -36.55 31.23 -8.75
N GLN A 258 -36.23 31.32 -10.04
CA GLN A 258 -35.83 30.15 -10.81
C GLN A 258 -34.32 30.09 -10.99
N LEU A 259 -33.75 28.90 -10.99
CA LEU A 259 -32.33 28.72 -11.26
C LEU A 259 -32.00 29.12 -12.70
N ALA A 260 -30.86 29.79 -12.89
CA ALA A 260 -30.25 29.94 -14.21
C ALA A 260 -29.70 28.58 -14.68
N ASP A 261 -29.76 28.30 -15.98
CA ASP A 261 -29.15 27.14 -16.65
C ASP A 261 -29.64 25.73 -16.23
N TRP A 262 -30.58 25.63 -15.29
CA TRP A 262 -31.20 24.36 -14.89
C TRP A 262 -32.60 24.23 -15.47
N SER A 263 -32.92 23.05 -15.98
CA SER A 263 -34.28 22.69 -16.39
C SER A 263 -35.08 22.24 -15.18
N TYR A 264 -36.38 22.51 -15.19
CA TYR A 264 -37.31 22.05 -14.17
C TYR A 264 -38.68 21.77 -14.78
N ASN A 265 -39.44 20.86 -14.18
CA ASN A 265 -40.81 20.61 -14.59
C ASN A 265 -41.80 21.57 -13.90
N ALA A 266 -43.06 21.54 -14.32
CA ALA A 266 -44.10 22.41 -13.77
C ALA A 266 -44.26 22.28 -12.25
N ALA A 267 -44.18 21.06 -11.70
CA ALA A 267 -44.34 20.81 -10.27
C ALA A 267 -43.24 21.50 -9.43
N ALA A 268 -41.97 21.43 -9.86
CA ALA A 268 -40.89 22.15 -9.20
C ALA A 268 -40.96 23.66 -9.48
N GLY A 269 -41.21 24.07 -10.72
CA GLY A 269 -41.24 25.47 -11.14
C GLY A 269 -42.29 26.30 -10.40
N GLN A 270 -43.46 25.74 -10.11
CA GLN A 270 -44.53 26.41 -9.34
C GLN A 270 -44.10 26.80 -7.91
N ARG A 271 -43.06 26.16 -7.36
CA ARG A 271 -42.54 26.42 -6.01
C ARG A 271 -41.21 27.15 -5.98
N TYR A 272 -40.69 27.60 -7.12
CA TYR A 272 -39.34 28.17 -7.23
C TYR A 272 -38.25 27.12 -6.96
N THR A 273 -37.18 27.18 -7.75
CA THR A 273 -36.08 26.22 -7.68
C THR A 273 -34.79 26.81 -7.09
N TYR A 274 -34.81 28.09 -6.73
CA TYR A 274 -33.70 28.83 -6.15
C TYR A 274 -34.08 29.40 -4.78
N ASP A 275 -33.21 29.23 -3.77
CA ASP A 275 -33.38 29.78 -2.42
C ASP A 275 -32.10 30.51 -1.96
N ALA A 276 -32.21 31.81 -1.68
CA ALA A 276 -31.14 32.65 -1.11
C ALA A 276 -31.38 33.01 0.38
N ILE A 277 -32.02 32.13 1.16
CA ILE A 277 -32.31 32.37 2.59
C ILE A 277 -31.08 32.82 3.39
N ASN A 278 -29.90 32.29 3.05
CA ASN A 278 -28.62 32.60 3.70
C ASN A 278 -27.78 33.65 2.92
N GLY A 279 -28.45 34.48 2.13
CA GLY A 279 -27.85 35.45 1.21
C GLY A 279 -27.44 34.84 -0.12
N THR A 280 -27.29 35.69 -1.13
CA THR A 280 -26.95 35.29 -2.51
C THR A 280 -25.60 34.59 -2.63
N ALA A 281 -24.64 34.90 -1.75
CA ALA A 281 -23.34 34.23 -1.67
C ALA A 281 -23.43 32.75 -1.24
N ASN A 282 -24.57 32.33 -0.67
CA ASN A 282 -24.85 30.96 -0.24
C ASN A 282 -26.13 30.40 -0.87
N ALA A 283 -26.54 30.96 -2.02
CA ALA A 283 -27.77 30.55 -2.66
C ALA A 283 -27.72 29.08 -3.11
N CYS A 284 -28.87 28.43 -2.97
CA CYS A 284 -29.03 26.99 -3.13
C CYS A 284 -30.01 26.66 -4.25
N LEU A 285 -29.82 25.50 -4.87
CA LEU A 285 -30.90 24.78 -5.53
C LEU A 285 -31.85 24.24 -4.46
N THR A 286 -33.16 24.35 -4.68
CA THR A 286 -34.16 23.97 -3.67
C THR A 286 -35.33 23.17 -4.23
N LEU A 287 -35.81 22.22 -3.45
CA LEU A 287 -37.13 21.58 -3.58
C LEU A 287 -37.78 21.64 -2.22
N TRP A 288 -39.02 22.12 -2.13
CA TRP A 288 -39.67 22.31 -0.84
C TRP A 288 -41.18 22.23 -0.92
N ILE A 289 -41.78 21.99 0.25
CA ILE A 289 -43.17 22.24 0.56
C ILE A 289 -43.26 22.87 1.94
N TYR A 290 -44.33 23.63 2.16
CA TYR A 290 -44.76 24.07 3.48
C TYR A 290 -46.26 23.76 3.62
N TRP A 291 -46.91 24.32 4.64
CA TRP A 291 -48.33 24.12 4.95
C TRP A 291 -49.31 24.46 3.80
N ASP A 292 -48.82 25.04 2.71
CA ASP A 292 -49.59 25.51 1.56
C ASP A 292 -49.62 24.53 0.36
N GLY A 293 -49.00 23.34 0.44
CA GLY A 293 -49.31 22.27 -0.50
C GLY A 293 -48.31 21.12 -0.57
N THR A 294 -48.49 20.26 -1.59
CA THR A 294 -47.68 19.05 -1.80
C THR A 294 -46.89 19.10 -3.11
N LEU A 295 -45.72 18.48 -3.15
CA LEU A 295 -44.90 18.31 -4.35
C LEU A 295 -44.99 16.86 -4.81
N THR A 296 -45.34 16.63 -6.07
CA THR A 296 -45.36 15.28 -6.64
C THR A 296 -44.49 15.28 -7.89
N ASN A 297 -43.46 14.42 -7.90
CA ASN A 297 -42.50 14.29 -8.98
C ASN A 297 -41.90 15.65 -9.43
N GLY A 298 -41.60 16.54 -8.48
CA GLY A 298 -40.87 17.78 -8.74
C GLY A 298 -39.45 17.47 -9.20
N LYS A 299 -39.06 17.97 -10.38
CA LYS A 299 -37.77 17.65 -11.01
C LYS A 299 -36.99 18.91 -11.32
N ILE A 300 -35.69 18.89 -10.99
CA ILE A 300 -34.70 19.90 -11.40
C ILE A 300 -33.48 19.16 -11.94
N TYR A 301 -33.05 19.45 -13.17
CA TYR A 301 -32.07 18.63 -13.86
C TYR A 301 -31.29 19.39 -14.94
N GLN A 302 -30.16 18.79 -15.35
CA GLN A 302 -29.45 19.11 -16.59
C GLN A 302 -29.32 17.83 -17.42
N THR A 303 -29.28 18.00 -18.75
CA THR A 303 -29.08 16.91 -19.70
C THR A 303 -27.80 17.16 -20.48
N VAL A 304 -26.91 16.18 -20.46
CA VAL A 304 -25.57 16.26 -21.05
C VAL A 304 -25.25 14.97 -21.80
N THR A 305 -24.36 15.03 -22.78
CA THR A 305 -23.81 13.83 -23.43
C THR A 305 -22.43 13.58 -22.87
N LEU A 306 -22.24 12.43 -22.22
CA LEU A 306 -20.97 12.00 -21.65
C LEU A 306 -20.36 10.89 -22.50
N PRO A 307 -19.02 10.81 -22.62
CA PRO A 307 -18.36 9.67 -23.24
C PRO A 307 -18.55 8.39 -22.41
N ALA A 308 -18.13 7.24 -22.95
CA ALA A 308 -18.00 6.03 -22.15
C ALA A 308 -17.08 6.29 -20.95
N GLY A 309 -17.41 5.73 -19.80
CA GLY A 309 -16.64 5.96 -18.58
C GLY A 309 -17.36 5.56 -17.30
N GLU A 310 -16.65 5.69 -16.20
CA GLU A 310 -17.19 5.52 -14.84
C GLU A 310 -17.28 6.88 -14.16
N TYR A 311 -18.44 7.18 -13.60
CA TYR A 311 -18.77 8.52 -13.13
C TYR A 311 -19.35 8.51 -11.72
N ARG A 312 -19.23 9.64 -11.05
CA ARG A 312 -19.98 9.97 -9.83
C ARG A 312 -20.60 11.34 -9.96
N PHE A 313 -21.92 11.41 -9.83
CA PHE A 313 -22.63 12.66 -9.65
C PHE A 313 -22.82 12.91 -8.14
N ASN A 314 -22.21 13.96 -7.64
CA ASN A 314 -22.19 14.29 -6.22
C ASN A 314 -23.04 15.55 -5.97
N ALA A 315 -23.73 15.59 -4.84
CA ALA A 315 -24.42 16.77 -4.34
C ALA A 315 -24.00 17.04 -2.90
N THR A 316 -23.64 18.29 -2.61
CA THR A 316 -23.41 18.80 -1.26
C THR A 316 -24.66 19.51 -0.78
N ILE A 317 -25.17 19.05 0.37
CA ILE A 317 -26.44 19.50 0.92
C ILE A 317 -26.14 20.55 1.99
N SER A 318 -26.67 21.75 1.81
CA SER A 318 -26.58 22.82 2.81
C SER A 318 -27.46 22.46 4.01
N ASN A 319 -28.75 22.22 3.74
CA ASN A 319 -29.73 21.95 4.77
C ASN A 319 -30.88 21.11 4.23
N ILE A 320 -31.43 20.27 5.09
CA ILE A 320 -32.72 19.64 4.92
C ILE A 320 -33.59 20.01 6.12
N ASP A 321 -34.78 20.55 5.86
CA ASP A 321 -35.79 20.82 6.89
C ASP A 321 -36.79 19.66 6.91
N ALA A 322 -37.04 19.13 8.12
CA ALA A 322 -37.85 17.94 8.39
C ALA A 322 -37.33 16.65 7.69
N THR A 323 -38.07 15.55 7.86
CA THR A 323 -37.78 14.30 7.15
C THR A 323 -38.34 14.37 5.73
N LEU A 324 -37.49 14.14 4.75
CA LEU A 324 -37.86 14.03 3.34
C LEU A 324 -38.55 12.69 3.07
N GLU A 325 -39.69 12.74 2.40
CA GLU A 325 -40.49 11.56 2.08
C GLU A 325 -39.84 10.71 0.96
N ALA A 326 -39.85 11.22 -0.27
CA ALA A 326 -39.34 10.53 -1.44
C ALA A 326 -38.54 11.48 -2.33
N THR A 327 -37.36 11.85 -1.84
CA THR A 327 -36.44 12.81 -2.48
C THR A 327 -35.13 12.14 -2.83
N TYR A 328 -34.70 12.29 -4.08
CA TYR A 328 -33.55 11.57 -4.63
C TYR A 328 -32.64 12.50 -5.41
N VAL A 329 -31.33 12.25 -5.28
CA VAL A 329 -30.33 12.64 -6.28
C VAL A 329 -30.25 11.48 -7.27
N THR A 330 -30.30 11.73 -8.57
CA THR A 330 -30.38 10.65 -9.55
C THR A 330 -29.76 10.99 -10.90
N VAL A 331 -29.35 9.95 -11.61
CA VAL A 331 -28.86 9.99 -12.99
C VAL A 331 -29.63 8.94 -13.79
N ALA A 332 -30.14 9.32 -14.95
CA ALA A 332 -30.86 8.45 -15.87
C ALA A 332 -30.32 8.62 -17.30
N GLU A 333 -30.32 7.54 -18.08
CA GLU A 333 -30.04 7.62 -19.51
C GLU A 333 -31.22 8.28 -20.26
N GLY A 334 -30.92 9.02 -21.31
CA GLY A 334 -31.88 9.79 -22.08
C GLY A 334 -32.00 11.24 -21.62
N SER A 335 -33.15 11.86 -21.90
CA SER A 335 -33.40 13.29 -21.74
C SER A 335 -34.37 13.63 -20.60
N SER A 336 -34.64 12.69 -19.71
CA SER A 336 -35.58 12.89 -18.60
C SER A 336 -35.22 12.06 -17.37
N LEU A 337 -35.46 12.61 -16.18
CA LEU A 337 -35.43 11.83 -14.94
C LEU A 337 -36.69 10.97 -14.80
N PRO A 338 -36.61 9.76 -14.21
CA PRO A 338 -37.79 8.97 -13.88
C PRO A 338 -38.61 9.66 -12.79
N ASP A 339 -39.88 9.27 -12.69
CA ASP A 339 -40.72 9.60 -11.55
C ASP A 339 -40.32 8.78 -10.31
N VAL A 340 -40.73 9.22 -9.11
CA VAL A 340 -40.36 8.62 -7.83
C VAL A 340 -40.69 7.13 -7.76
N GLU A 341 -41.86 6.75 -8.25
CA GLU A 341 -42.31 5.36 -8.29
C GLU A 341 -41.47 4.47 -9.24
N ASN A 342 -40.78 5.09 -10.20
CA ASN A 342 -39.92 4.44 -11.18
C ASN A 342 -38.44 4.69 -10.91
N ILE A 343 -38.05 5.21 -9.74
CA ILE A 343 -36.66 5.61 -9.47
C ILE A 343 -35.66 4.45 -9.63
N ALA A 344 -36.11 3.21 -9.43
CA ALA A 344 -35.31 2.00 -9.61
C ALA A 344 -34.87 1.75 -11.07
N THR A 345 -35.46 2.44 -12.05
CA THR A 345 -35.04 2.35 -13.47
C THR A 345 -33.92 3.33 -13.83
N ALA A 346 -33.53 4.21 -12.91
CA ALA A 346 -32.42 5.14 -13.13
C ALA A 346 -31.08 4.40 -13.27
N ALA A 347 -30.12 5.01 -13.97
CA ALA A 347 -28.75 4.51 -14.03
C ALA A 347 -28.09 4.52 -12.63
N GLY A 348 -28.49 5.45 -11.78
CA GLY A 348 -28.15 5.48 -10.36
C GLY A 348 -29.03 6.46 -9.58
N TYR A 349 -29.17 6.22 -8.28
CA TYR A 349 -29.86 7.15 -7.38
C TYR A 349 -29.35 7.06 -5.94
N TYR A 350 -29.57 8.14 -5.18
CA TYR A 350 -29.33 8.24 -3.75
C TYR A 350 -30.56 8.85 -3.09
N LYS A 351 -31.15 8.18 -2.10
CA LYS A 351 -32.31 8.68 -1.35
C LYS A 351 -31.85 9.57 -0.20
N LEU A 352 -32.29 10.83 -0.22
CA LEU A 352 -32.11 11.77 0.90
C LEU A 352 -33.25 11.58 1.91
N LYS A 353 -32.93 11.62 3.20
CA LYS A 353 -33.87 11.39 4.30
C LYS A 353 -33.98 12.60 5.22
N ASP A 354 -32.87 13.13 5.70
CA ASP A 354 -32.88 14.19 6.70
C ASP A 354 -31.56 14.97 6.71
N ASN A 355 -31.42 15.91 7.64
CA ASN A 355 -30.29 16.83 7.68
C ASN A 355 -28.94 16.19 8.01
N ASN A 356 -28.88 14.90 8.36
CA ASN A 356 -27.63 14.16 8.48
C ASN A 356 -27.02 13.86 7.10
N ASP A 357 -27.83 13.85 6.03
CA ASP A 357 -27.38 13.63 4.66
C ASP A 357 -26.74 14.92 4.11
N LYS A 358 -25.47 15.16 4.45
CA LYS A 358 -24.71 16.32 3.95
C LYS A 358 -24.05 16.11 2.60
N GLN A 359 -23.89 14.87 2.18
CA GLN A 359 -23.29 14.49 0.91
C GLN A 359 -24.08 13.32 0.31
N ALA A 360 -24.44 13.45 -0.97
CA ALA A 360 -25.03 12.39 -1.75
C ALA A 360 -24.15 12.09 -2.95
N THR A 361 -23.84 10.81 -3.16
CA THR A 361 -22.97 10.33 -4.25
C THR A 361 -23.71 9.29 -5.05
N VAL A 362 -23.88 9.54 -6.34
CA VAL A 362 -24.56 8.63 -7.29
C VAL A 362 -23.52 8.10 -8.28
N PRO A 363 -22.99 6.87 -8.08
CA PRO A 363 -22.14 6.23 -9.07
C PRO A 363 -22.96 5.72 -10.26
N PHE A 364 -22.41 5.82 -11.47
CA PHE A 364 -22.98 5.23 -12.67
C PHE A 364 -21.88 4.95 -13.72
N THR A 365 -22.16 4.04 -14.65
CA THR A 365 -21.21 3.62 -15.70
C THR A 365 -21.87 3.70 -17.07
N LEU A 366 -21.14 4.21 -18.05
CA LEU A 366 -21.57 4.28 -19.44
C LEU A 366 -20.59 3.47 -20.31
N THR A 367 -21.10 2.55 -21.11
CA THR A 367 -20.28 1.69 -22.00
C THR A 367 -19.98 2.33 -23.34
N GLN A 368 -20.68 3.40 -23.68
CA GLN A 368 -20.53 4.19 -24.90
C GLN A 368 -20.88 5.65 -24.62
N ALA A 369 -20.69 6.53 -25.60
CA ALA A 369 -21.17 7.91 -25.47
C ALA A 369 -22.70 7.92 -25.37
N THR A 370 -23.22 8.49 -24.28
CA THR A 370 -24.64 8.43 -23.92
C THR A 370 -25.11 9.79 -23.43
N THR A 371 -26.29 10.21 -23.91
CA THR A 371 -27.02 11.33 -23.33
C THR A 371 -27.63 10.89 -22.00
N VAL A 372 -27.34 11.63 -20.93
CA VAL A 372 -27.83 11.39 -19.59
C VAL A 372 -28.47 12.65 -19.02
N THR A 373 -29.48 12.45 -18.20
CA THR A 373 -30.09 13.49 -17.38
C THR A 373 -29.76 13.23 -15.92
N LEU A 374 -29.25 14.27 -15.25
CA LEU A 374 -28.80 14.21 -13.86
C LEU A 374 -29.41 15.36 -13.07
N GLY A 375 -29.76 15.10 -11.81
CA GLY A 375 -30.38 16.10 -10.96
C GLY A 375 -31.16 15.50 -9.81
N PHE A 376 -32.32 16.10 -9.53
CA PHE A 376 -33.11 15.84 -8.34
C PHE A 376 -34.56 15.57 -8.72
N VAL A 377 -35.17 14.58 -8.06
CA VAL A 377 -36.60 14.28 -8.14
C VAL A 377 -37.17 14.12 -6.73
N ALA A 378 -38.31 14.75 -6.46
CA ALA A 378 -38.95 14.68 -5.16
C ALA A 378 -40.48 14.54 -5.22
N THR A 379 -41.01 13.71 -4.33
CA THR A 379 -42.39 13.75 -3.87
C THR A 379 -42.38 14.02 -2.38
N MET A 380 -43.04 15.12 -1.98
CA MET A 380 -43.15 15.61 -0.60
C MET A 380 -44.63 15.91 -0.33
N ILE A 381 -45.23 15.14 0.58
CA ILE A 381 -46.63 15.26 1.00
C ILE A 381 -46.71 15.34 2.52
N SER A 382 -46.02 14.43 3.23
CA SER A 382 -46.01 14.36 4.69
C SER A 382 -44.59 14.11 5.20
N PRO A 383 -44.07 14.91 6.17
CA PRO A 383 -44.73 16.02 6.88
C PRO A 383 -45.08 17.19 5.95
N SER A 384 -45.99 18.07 6.40
CA SER A 384 -46.49 19.20 5.60
C SER A 384 -45.43 20.23 5.24
N ASP A 385 -44.25 20.13 5.83
CA ASP A 385 -43.18 21.10 5.73
C ASP A 385 -41.89 20.31 5.57
N GLN A 386 -41.29 20.41 4.38
CA GLN A 386 -40.09 19.69 3.98
C GLN A 386 -39.29 20.61 3.08
N SER A 387 -37.98 20.66 3.22
CA SER A 387 -37.15 21.32 2.21
C SER A 387 -35.81 20.63 2.04
N LEU A 388 -35.32 20.65 0.81
CA LEU A 388 -33.97 20.28 0.44
C LEU A 388 -33.29 21.54 -0.11
N ARG A 389 -32.14 21.92 0.46
CA ARG A 389 -31.26 22.97 -0.07
C ARG A 389 -29.91 22.37 -0.41
N VAL A 390 -29.58 22.36 -1.69
CA VAL A 390 -28.30 21.88 -2.23
C VAL A 390 -27.40 23.08 -2.49
N SER A 391 -26.19 23.07 -1.95
CA SER A 391 -25.23 24.17 -2.13
C SER A 391 -24.36 24.01 -3.37
N ARG A 392 -24.04 22.77 -3.74
CA ARG A 392 -23.16 22.46 -4.88
C ARG A 392 -23.43 21.06 -5.44
N VAL A 393 -23.16 20.88 -6.72
CA VAL A 393 -23.05 19.57 -7.37
C VAL A 393 -21.69 19.43 -8.06
N ASN A 394 -21.22 18.19 -8.21
CA ASN A 394 -20.02 17.87 -8.96
C ASN A 394 -20.23 16.64 -9.83
N LEU A 395 -19.55 16.59 -10.96
CA LEU A 395 -19.48 15.41 -11.83
C LEU A 395 -18.02 14.98 -11.95
N ILE A 396 -17.70 13.81 -11.40
CA ILE A 396 -16.35 13.25 -11.38
C ILE A 396 -16.30 12.05 -12.34
N ARG A 397 -15.25 11.98 -13.17
CA ARG A 397 -14.92 10.84 -14.04
C ARG A 397 -13.74 10.06 -13.47
N TYR A 398 -13.77 8.74 -13.57
CA TYR A 398 -12.69 7.83 -13.14
C TYR A 398 -12.10 7.00 -14.28
N LYS A 399 -12.76 6.92 -15.43
CA LYS A 399 -12.32 6.14 -16.59
C LYS A 399 -12.90 6.73 -17.87
#